data_AF-A0A958GDG8-F1
#
_entry.id   AF-A0A958GDG8-F1
#
_cell.length_a   1.000
_cell.length_b   1.000
_cell.length_c   1.000
_cell.angle_alpha   90.00
_cell.angle_beta   90.00
_cell.angle_gamma   90.00
#
_symmetry.space_group_name_H-M   'P 1'
#
loop_
_entity.id
_entity.type
_entity.pdbx_description
1 polymer ?
#
loop_
_entity_poly.entity_id
_entity_poly.type
_entity_poly.pdbx_seq_one_letter_code
_entity_poly.pdbx_strand_id
1 'polypeptide(L)'
;MSQQKTILIVDDEENICKTLEGVFKDEGFETLIAHDGSSALQEISKKIPSLVLLDIWMPGMDGMDTLKEIKAIHPSLPVVMISGHATIATAIKATRLGASDFIEKPLDLETTLQIIYRTLGHPEVFVEASTELEAKERSRQLRIGDFWDDLEIDPVVFRAEFLKGRPVKQKTLASSTLVYGQGLHSGRKSGLLLEPLAPNSGIHFVGLGDLQAVPAHVEYVESTGFATTIKLGGTEAGTIEHLMSALHAYGISNVLVKCNGEVPVLDGSSREFCTLIEDVGIEEQAGDWFEIAIDKVYQVGEGEEFIKIEPADEFIIEYRLKYPEPVGEQTFTFTLGDIELYKSEISPARTFGFVKDIGQLQKMGLAQGGRFDNFVLYGEEGALNDSLRFSNEAVRHKILDAIGDLYLLGRPIRGKVTASMTGHSDNIELLKKIWNENLF
;
A
#
# COMPACT_ATOMS: atom_id res chain seq x y z
N MET A 1 13.50 32.23 -18.75
CA MET A 1 13.03 31.57 -19.98
C MET A 1 13.21 30.08 -19.75
N SER A 2 12.13 29.34 -19.47
CA SER A 2 12.22 27.88 -19.33
C SER A 2 12.64 27.30 -20.69
N GLN A 3 13.70 26.49 -20.68
CA GLN A 3 14.14 25.81 -21.88
C GLN A 3 13.08 24.76 -22.24
N GLN A 4 12.50 24.86 -23.44
CA GLN A 4 11.48 23.92 -23.90
C GLN A 4 12.08 22.51 -23.93
N LYS A 5 11.53 21.60 -23.11
CA LYS A 5 12.03 20.23 -22.98
C LYS A 5 11.61 19.40 -24.20
N THR A 6 12.50 18.55 -24.68
CA THR A 6 12.26 17.71 -25.86
C THR A 6 12.05 16.25 -25.44
N ILE A 7 11.00 15.60 -25.92
CA ILE A 7 10.69 14.18 -25.71
C ILE A 7 10.90 13.42 -27.02
N LEU A 8 11.68 12.35 -27.01
CA LEU A 8 11.78 11.43 -28.14
C LEU A 8 10.80 10.27 -27.95
N ILE A 9 9.88 10.09 -28.89
CA ILE A 9 8.93 8.98 -28.94
C ILE A 9 9.46 7.95 -29.93
N VAL A 10 9.62 6.70 -29.49
CA VAL A 10 10.10 5.60 -30.33
C VAL A 10 9.08 4.46 -30.28
N ASP A 11 8.31 4.32 -31.36
CA ASP A 11 7.29 3.28 -31.51
C ASP A 11 7.09 3.01 -33.02
N ASP A 12 7.00 1.73 -33.40
CA ASP A 12 6.79 1.33 -34.79
C ASP A 12 5.32 1.53 -35.22
N GLU A 13 4.40 1.68 -34.27
CA GLU A 13 3.00 2.01 -34.51
C GLU A 13 2.80 3.52 -34.72
N GLU A 14 2.69 3.95 -35.99
CA GLU A 14 2.56 5.37 -36.36
C GLU A 14 1.38 6.09 -35.66
N ASN A 15 0.29 5.37 -35.35
CA ASN A 15 -0.87 5.92 -34.64
C ASN A 15 -0.55 6.28 -33.19
N ILE A 16 0.29 5.48 -32.51
CA ILE A 16 0.71 5.75 -31.13
C ILE A 16 1.63 6.97 -31.11
N CYS A 17 2.60 7.02 -32.02
CA CYS A 17 3.47 8.18 -32.20
C CYS A 17 2.68 9.48 -32.42
N LYS A 18 1.69 9.48 -33.32
CA LYS A 18 0.85 10.66 -33.59
C LYS A 18 0.01 11.08 -32.37
N THR A 19 -0.53 10.12 -31.64
CA THR A 19 -1.35 10.40 -30.45
C THR A 19 -0.50 11.04 -29.36
N LEU A 20 0.65 10.44 -29.05
CA LEU A 20 1.59 10.96 -28.06
C LEU A 20 2.19 12.30 -28.47
N GLU A 21 2.52 12.47 -29.77
CA GLU A 21 3.00 13.74 -30.30
C GLU A 21 1.99 14.87 -30.08
N GLY A 22 0.70 14.64 -30.37
CA GLY A 22 -0.35 15.63 -30.14
C GLY A 22 -0.44 16.02 -28.67
N VAL A 23 -0.51 15.02 -27.78
CA VAL A 23 -0.64 15.23 -26.33
C VAL A 23 0.56 16.00 -25.76
N PHE A 24 1.79 15.64 -26.11
CA PHE A 24 2.97 16.32 -25.56
C PHE A 24 3.16 17.72 -26.12
N LYS A 25 2.75 17.98 -27.37
CA LYS A 25 2.73 19.34 -27.93
C LYS A 25 1.73 20.23 -27.20
N ASP A 26 0.54 19.72 -26.87
CA ASP A 26 -0.47 20.45 -26.10
C ASP A 26 0.04 20.80 -24.70
N GLU A 27 0.83 19.92 -24.09
CA GLU A 27 1.53 20.13 -22.80
C GLU A 27 2.82 20.97 -22.90
N GLY A 28 3.12 21.52 -24.09
CA GLY A 28 4.22 22.47 -24.31
C GLY A 28 5.60 21.82 -24.54
N PHE A 29 5.69 20.49 -24.67
CA PHE A 29 6.93 19.81 -25.04
C PHE A 29 7.22 19.90 -26.54
N GLU A 30 8.49 19.85 -26.89
CA GLU A 30 8.92 19.56 -28.27
C GLU A 30 9.04 18.05 -28.44
N THR A 31 8.65 17.50 -29.59
CA THR A 31 8.67 16.06 -29.83
C THR A 31 9.60 15.69 -30.98
N LEU A 32 10.35 14.61 -30.81
CA LEU A 32 11.05 13.89 -31.87
C LEU A 32 10.38 12.52 -32.02
N ILE A 33 10.39 11.97 -33.23
CA ILE A 33 9.77 10.66 -33.52
C ILE A 33 10.80 9.76 -34.19
N ALA A 34 10.88 8.51 -33.72
CA ALA A 34 11.58 7.41 -34.34
C ALA A 34 10.67 6.18 -34.39
N HIS A 35 10.94 5.26 -35.31
CA HIS A 35 10.10 4.07 -35.55
C HIS A 35 10.84 2.75 -35.35
N ASP A 36 12.12 2.81 -35.00
CA ASP A 36 12.95 1.66 -34.66
C ASP A 36 14.15 2.12 -33.81
N GLY A 37 14.90 1.17 -33.24
CA GLY A 37 16.08 1.48 -32.43
C GLY A 37 17.19 2.23 -33.17
N SER A 38 17.36 1.99 -34.47
CA SER A 38 18.43 2.62 -35.26
C SER A 38 18.15 4.11 -35.51
N SER A 39 16.91 4.44 -35.87
CA SER A 39 16.42 5.81 -36.03
C SER A 39 16.41 6.55 -34.69
N ALA A 40 16.07 5.88 -33.59
CA ALA A 40 16.15 6.48 -32.25
C ALA A 40 17.58 6.93 -31.90
N LEU A 41 18.58 6.06 -32.11
CA LEU A 41 19.99 6.40 -31.86
C LEU A 41 20.48 7.53 -32.79
N GLN A 42 20.01 7.58 -34.04
CA GLN A 42 20.30 8.69 -34.94
C GLN A 42 19.71 10.01 -34.44
N GLU A 43 18.46 10.04 -33.98
CA GLU A 43 17.84 11.26 -33.44
C GLU A 43 18.54 11.74 -32.17
N ILE A 44 18.89 10.83 -31.25
CA ILE A 44 19.65 11.17 -30.04
C ILE A 44 21.03 11.77 -30.39
N SER A 45 21.68 11.26 -31.45
CA SER A 45 22.97 11.79 -31.91
C SER A 45 22.88 13.22 -32.48
N LYS A 46 21.72 13.60 -33.04
CA LYS A 46 21.46 14.94 -33.58
C LYS A 46 21.12 15.94 -32.47
N LYS A 47 20.27 15.52 -31.53
CA LYS A 47 19.80 16.32 -30.39
C LYS A 47 19.47 15.41 -29.23
N ILE A 48 20.19 15.58 -28.11
CA ILE A 48 19.95 14.80 -26.90
C ILE A 48 18.59 15.24 -26.31
N PRO A 49 17.58 14.35 -26.24
CA PRO A 49 16.29 14.71 -25.68
C PRO A 49 16.37 14.81 -24.15
N SER A 50 15.34 15.38 -23.53
CA SER A 50 15.17 15.40 -22.08
C SER A 50 14.65 14.06 -21.53
N LEU A 51 13.92 13.30 -22.35
CA LEU A 51 13.37 11.98 -22.03
C LEU A 51 13.13 11.18 -23.31
N VAL A 52 13.28 9.86 -23.24
CA VAL A 52 12.93 8.92 -24.32
C VAL A 52 11.77 8.04 -23.87
N LEU A 53 10.71 7.95 -24.67
CA LEU A 53 9.67 6.93 -24.58
C LEU A 53 9.98 5.85 -25.61
N LEU A 54 10.14 4.60 -25.18
CA LEU A 54 10.70 3.54 -26.01
C LEU A 54 9.85 2.28 -25.98
N ASP A 55 9.20 1.95 -27.09
CA ASP A 55 8.51 0.67 -27.24
C ASP A 55 9.51 -0.50 -27.21
N ILE A 56 9.09 -1.61 -26.59
CA ILE A 56 9.92 -2.81 -26.45
C ILE A 56 9.95 -3.64 -27.72
N TRP A 57 8.82 -3.76 -28.42
CA TRP A 57 8.63 -4.72 -29.49
C TRP A 57 8.61 -4.02 -30.84
N MET A 58 9.79 -3.59 -31.28
CA MET A 58 9.97 -2.94 -32.57
C MET A 58 10.75 -3.85 -33.54
N PRO A 59 10.54 -3.72 -34.86
CA PRO A 59 11.29 -4.46 -35.86
C PRO A 59 12.77 -4.05 -35.89
N GLY A 60 13.65 -5.02 -36.17
CA GLY A 60 15.08 -4.79 -36.25
C GLY A 60 15.76 -4.82 -34.87
N MET A 61 16.17 -3.65 -34.39
CA MET A 61 16.72 -3.51 -33.04
C MET A 61 15.55 -3.30 -32.06
N ASP A 62 15.34 -4.27 -31.18
CA ASP A 62 14.25 -4.21 -30.20
C ASP A 62 14.51 -3.10 -29.16
N GLY A 63 13.49 -2.74 -28.37
CA GLY A 63 13.61 -1.66 -27.39
C GLY A 63 14.60 -1.94 -26.27
N MET A 64 14.88 -3.21 -25.98
CA MET A 64 15.80 -3.61 -24.90
C MET A 64 17.26 -3.46 -25.32
N ASP A 65 17.58 -3.85 -26.55
CA ASP A 65 18.88 -3.60 -27.15
C ASP A 65 19.09 -2.10 -27.38
N THR A 66 18.04 -1.40 -27.81
CA THR A 66 18.06 0.07 -27.96
C THR A 66 18.35 0.76 -26.63
N LEU A 67 17.67 0.37 -25.54
CA LEU A 67 17.91 0.90 -24.19
C LEU A 67 19.37 0.71 -23.77
N LYS A 68 19.94 -0.48 -24.01
CA LYS A 68 21.32 -0.79 -23.66
C LYS A 68 22.32 0.11 -24.39
N GLU A 69 22.11 0.35 -25.68
CA GLU A 69 22.94 1.26 -26.48
C GLU A 69 22.79 2.71 -26.02
N ILE A 70 21.55 3.17 -25.76
CA ILE A 70 21.30 4.51 -25.22
C ILE A 70 22.06 4.71 -23.90
N LYS A 71 22.00 3.74 -22.99
CA LYS A 71 22.62 3.84 -21.66
C LYS A 71 24.14 3.68 -21.69
N ALA A 72 24.69 3.00 -22.69
CA ALA A 72 26.13 2.94 -22.91
C ALA A 72 26.70 4.31 -23.35
N ILE A 73 25.95 5.06 -24.16
CA ILE A 73 26.38 6.37 -24.68
C ILE A 73 26.00 7.52 -23.75
N HIS A 74 24.79 7.49 -23.20
CA HIS A 74 24.20 8.50 -22.33
C HIS A 74 23.61 7.87 -21.05
N PRO A 75 24.45 7.52 -20.05
CA PRO A 75 24.00 6.82 -18.84
C PRO A 75 22.89 7.56 -18.06
N SER A 76 22.91 8.89 -18.06
CA SER A 76 21.97 9.75 -17.33
C SER A 76 20.71 10.13 -18.10
N LEU A 77 20.59 9.77 -19.39
CA LEU A 77 19.41 10.12 -20.19
C LEU A 77 18.21 9.29 -19.70
N PRO A 78 17.11 9.90 -19.23
CA PRO A 78 15.96 9.14 -18.76
C PRO A 78 15.25 8.42 -19.92
N VAL A 79 14.95 7.13 -19.71
CA VAL A 79 14.28 6.28 -20.71
C VAL A 79 13.11 5.58 -20.02
N VAL A 80 11.90 5.80 -20.53
CA VAL A 80 10.67 5.18 -20.07
C VAL A 80 10.23 4.18 -21.12
N MET A 81 10.08 2.92 -20.73
CA MET A 81 9.72 1.84 -21.66
C MET A 81 8.21 1.80 -21.89
N ILE A 82 7.78 1.43 -23.10
CA ILE A 82 6.39 1.17 -23.46
C ILE A 82 6.26 -0.31 -23.87
N SER A 83 5.21 -1.01 -23.43
CA SER A 83 4.96 -2.39 -23.89
C SER A 83 3.49 -2.76 -23.93
N GLY A 84 3.06 -3.45 -24.97
CA GLY A 84 1.73 -4.07 -25.03
C GLY A 84 1.62 -5.47 -24.42
N HIS A 85 2.73 -6.08 -23.98
CA HIS A 85 2.75 -7.37 -23.27
C HIS A 85 3.70 -7.26 -22.09
N ALA A 86 3.33 -6.41 -21.12
CA ALA A 86 4.13 -6.18 -19.93
C ALA A 86 4.18 -7.47 -19.10
N THR A 87 5.34 -8.12 -19.08
CA THR A 87 5.63 -9.12 -18.04
C THR A 87 6.58 -8.50 -17.03
N ILE A 88 6.44 -8.91 -15.77
CA ILE A 88 7.34 -8.47 -14.69
C ILE A 88 8.80 -8.82 -15.02
N ALA A 89 9.05 -9.92 -15.74
CA ALA A 89 10.39 -10.28 -16.21
C ALA A 89 10.98 -9.25 -17.20
N THR A 90 10.16 -8.74 -18.13
CA THR A 90 10.57 -7.71 -19.09
C THR A 90 10.87 -6.38 -18.37
N ALA A 91 10.01 -5.98 -17.43
CA ALA A 91 10.21 -4.77 -16.63
C ALA A 91 11.48 -4.85 -15.78
N ILE A 92 11.71 -5.97 -15.07
CA ILE A 92 12.93 -6.21 -14.28
C ILE A 92 14.18 -6.10 -15.16
N LYS A 93 14.15 -6.71 -16.36
CA LYS A 93 15.28 -6.66 -17.29
C LYS A 93 15.54 -5.23 -17.77
N ALA A 94 14.49 -4.44 -18.05
CA ALA A 94 14.60 -3.05 -18.49
C ALA A 94 15.19 -2.15 -17.39
N THR A 95 14.72 -2.27 -16.15
CA THR A 95 15.26 -1.52 -15.02
C THR A 95 16.72 -1.84 -14.76
N ARG A 96 17.13 -3.14 -14.84
CA ARG A 96 18.55 -3.54 -14.73
C ARG A 96 19.44 -2.92 -15.82
N LEU A 97 18.88 -2.63 -16.99
CA LEU A 97 19.58 -1.95 -18.07
C LEU A 97 19.55 -0.41 -17.93
N GLY A 98 18.90 0.13 -16.89
CA GLY A 98 18.88 1.55 -16.56
C GLY A 98 17.63 2.30 -16.99
N ALA A 99 16.54 1.62 -17.37
CA ALA A 99 15.26 2.29 -17.61
C ALA A 99 14.78 3.03 -16.35
N SER A 100 14.25 4.24 -16.55
CA SER A 100 13.72 5.11 -15.50
C SER A 100 12.33 4.69 -15.05
N ASP A 101 11.51 4.19 -15.98
CA ASP A 101 10.14 3.76 -15.69
C ASP A 101 9.59 2.87 -16.83
N PHE A 102 8.33 2.45 -16.68
CA PHE A 102 7.63 1.58 -17.62
C PHE A 102 6.13 1.95 -17.74
N ILE A 103 5.60 1.89 -18.95
CA ILE A 103 4.19 2.13 -19.29
C ILE A 103 3.63 0.92 -20.06
N GLU A 104 2.45 0.47 -19.68
CA GLU A 104 1.73 -0.62 -20.35
C GLU A 104 0.75 -0.07 -21.41
N LYS A 105 0.71 -0.68 -22.60
CA LYS A 105 -0.33 -0.42 -23.61
C LYS A 105 -1.58 -1.25 -23.24
N PRO A 106 -2.82 -0.73 -23.42
CA PRO A 106 -3.15 0.54 -24.05
C PRO A 106 -2.78 1.74 -23.19
N LEU A 107 -2.23 2.78 -23.82
CA LEU A 107 -1.69 3.95 -23.12
C LEU A 107 -2.83 4.79 -22.51
N ASP A 108 -2.79 4.93 -21.19
CA ASP A 108 -3.57 5.93 -20.47
C ASP A 108 -2.81 7.26 -20.48
N LEU A 109 -3.37 8.29 -21.11
CA LEU A 109 -2.68 9.55 -21.37
C LEU A 109 -2.33 10.30 -20.08
N GLU A 110 -3.22 10.27 -19.09
CA GLU A 110 -3.00 10.94 -17.81
C GLU A 110 -1.86 10.27 -17.03
N THR A 111 -1.88 8.94 -16.94
CA THR A 111 -0.81 8.15 -16.31
C THR A 111 0.53 8.35 -17.03
N THR A 112 0.50 8.41 -18.38
CA THR A 112 1.69 8.64 -19.21
C THR A 112 2.32 10.00 -18.91
N LEU A 113 1.51 11.06 -18.82
CA LEU A 113 1.97 12.40 -18.47
C LEU A 113 2.56 12.46 -17.05
N GLN A 114 1.90 11.83 -16.08
CA GLN A 114 2.40 11.79 -14.70
C GLN A 114 3.79 11.15 -14.60
N ILE A 115 4.00 10.03 -15.29
CA ILE A 115 5.31 9.35 -15.35
C ILE A 115 6.38 10.25 -15.97
N ILE A 116 6.03 10.97 -17.04
CA ILE A 116 6.94 11.90 -17.72
C ILE A 116 7.31 13.08 -16.82
N TYR A 117 6.35 13.73 -16.16
CA TYR A 117 6.63 14.85 -15.25
C TYR A 117 7.51 14.41 -14.08
N ARG A 118 7.19 13.26 -13.47
CA ARG A 118 8.00 12.66 -12.40
C ARG A 118 9.43 12.40 -12.87
N THR A 119 9.59 11.78 -14.05
CA THR A 119 10.91 11.42 -14.58
C THR A 119 11.73 12.66 -14.98
N LEU A 120 11.07 13.73 -15.44
CA LEU A 120 11.71 15.00 -15.77
C LEU A 120 12.04 15.88 -14.54
N GLY A 121 11.80 15.40 -13.32
CA GLY A 121 12.13 16.11 -12.09
C GLY A 121 11.24 17.32 -11.82
N HIS A 122 9.96 17.26 -12.23
CA HIS A 122 8.94 18.24 -11.85
C HIS A 122 8.07 17.66 -10.72
N PRO A 123 8.44 17.87 -9.44
CA PRO A 123 7.59 17.46 -8.32
C PRO A 123 6.31 18.29 -8.17
N GLU A 124 6.15 19.41 -8.91
CA GLU A 124 5.15 20.46 -8.63
C GLU A 124 3.92 20.49 -9.55
N VAL A 125 3.66 19.49 -10.40
CA VAL A 125 2.42 19.48 -11.23
C VAL A 125 1.22 18.88 -10.49
N PHE A 126 1.39 18.45 -9.23
CA PHE A 126 0.24 18.15 -8.38
C PHE A 126 -0.17 19.40 -7.58
N VAL A 127 -1.35 19.92 -7.97
CA VAL A 127 -2.15 20.95 -7.30
C VAL A 127 -1.78 22.41 -7.60
N GLU A 128 -2.16 22.91 -8.79
CA GLU A 128 -2.48 24.35 -8.94
C GLU A 128 -3.77 24.55 -9.75
N ALA A 129 -4.92 24.33 -9.09
CA ALA A 129 -6.13 25.14 -9.25
C ALA A 129 -7.16 24.77 -8.18
N SER A 130 -6.84 25.06 -6.92
CA SER A 130 -7.87 25.33 -5.92
C SER A 130 -7.21 26.08 -4.77
N THR A 131 -7.61 27.33 -4.61
CA THR A 131 -7.14 28.21 -3.56
C THR A 131 -7.41 27.59 -2.17
N GLU A 132 -6.59 27.90 -1.15
CA GLU A 132 -6.75 27.40 0.23
C GLU A 132 -8.15 27.67 0.83
N LEU A 133 -8.91 28.63 0.29
CA LEU A 133 -10.31 28.85 0.64
C LEU A 133 -11.24 27.80 0.01
N GLU A 134 -11.03 27.43 -1.25
CA GLU A 134 -11.81 26.40 -1.94
C GLU A 134 -11.49 25.00 -1.43
N ALA A 135 -10.25 24.72 -0.99
CA ALA A 135 -9.90 23.45 -0.36
C ALA A 135 -10.62 23.30 1.01
N LYS A 136 -10.69 24.36 1.82
CA LYS A 136 -11.49 24.37 3.06
C LYS A 136 -12.99 24.26 2.82
N GLU A 137 -13.50 24.84 1.73
CA GLU A 137 -14.92 24.71 1.34
C GLU A 137 -15.24 23.35 0.73
N ARG A 138 -14.35 22.75 -0.09
CA ARG A 138 -14.48 21.38 -0.61
C ARG A 138 -14.35 20.32 0.47
N SER A 139 -13.47 20.49 1.46
CA SER A 139 -13.37 19.60 2.63
C SER A 139 -14.64 19.63 3.48
N ARG A 140 -15.32 20.80 3.53
CA ARG A 140 -16.66 20.93 4.12
C ARG A 140 -17.78 20.35 3.25
N GLN A 141 -17.60 20.31 1.93
CA GLN A 141 -18.57 19.76 0.96
C GLN A 141 -18.38 18.27 0.64
N LEU A 142 -17.26 17.65 1.03
CA LEU A 142 -17.02 16.20 0.95
C LEU A 142 -17.67 15.42 2.11
N ARG A 143 -18.65 16.02 2.80
CA ARG A 143 -19.74 15.20 3.30
C ARG A 143 -20.53 14.81 2.07
N ILE A 144 -20.32 13.61 1.55
CA ILE A 144 -21.14 13.05 0.48
C ILE A 144 -22.57 12.92 1.03
N GLY A 145 -23.32 14.02 1.07
CA GLY A 145 -24.69 14.02 1.56
C GLY A 145 -25.54 13.10 0.69
N ASP A 146 -26.47 12.41 1.36
CA ASP A 146 -27.63 11.70 0.80
C ASP A 146 -27.42 10.26 0.26
N PHE A 147 -26.19 9.70 0.25
CA PHE A 147 -25.99 8.26 -0.06
C PHE A 147 -25.95 7.36 1.20
N TRP A 148 -25.82 7.96 2.39
CA TRP A 148 -25.49 7.23 3.63
C TRP A 148 -26.70 6.84 4.49
N ASP A 149 -27.87 7.44 4.28
CA ASP A 149 -29.08 7.11 5.06
C ASP A 149 -29.52 5.66 4.84
N ASP A 150 -29.10 5.04 3.72
CA ASP A 150 -29.39 3.66 3.34
C ASP A 150 -28.21 2.69 3.58
N LEU A 151 -27.04 3.16 4.05
CA LEU A 151 -25.89 2.27 4.32
C LEU A 151 -26.10 1.54 5.64
N GLU A 152 -26.26 0.22 5.58
CA GLU A 152 -26.33 -0.61 6.78
C GLU A 152 -24.94 -0.77 7.42
N ILE A 153 -24.75 -0.11 8.56
CA ILE A 153 -23.59 -0.26 9.44
C ILE A 153 -23.99 -1.17 10.60
N ASP A 154 -23.32 -2.33 10.72
CA ASP A 154 -23.47 -3.17 11.90
C ASP A 154 -22.48 -2.73 12.98
N PRO A 155 -22.93 -2.15 14.12
CA PRO A 155 -22.07 -1.82 15.24
C PRO A 155 -21.70 -3.11 15.96
N VAL A 156 -20.80 -3.90 15.35
CA VAL A 156 -20.14 -5.02 16.01
C VAL A 156 -19.19 -4.44 17.03
N VAL A 157 -19.76 -4.15 18.18
CA VAL A 157 -19.08 -3.71 19.38
C VAL A 157 -18.62 -4.96 20.10
N PHE A 158 -17.33 -5.01 20.47
CA PHE A 158 -16.85 -5.96 21.47
C PHE A 158 -17.62 -5.73 22.78
N ARG A 159 -18.56 -6.64 23.11
CA ARG A 159 -19.55 -6.56 24.21
C ARG A 159 -19.15 -7.33 25.46
N ALA A 160 -17.97 -7.94 25.46
CA ALA A 160 -17.42 -8.71 26.57
C ALA A 160 -17.01 -7.79 27.75
N GLU A 161 -17.98 -7.43 28.60
CA GLU A 161 -17.79 -6.52 29.74
C GLU A 161 -16.74 -7.01 30.77
N PHE A 162 -16.42 -8.31 30.83
CA PHE A 162 -15.45 -8.85 31.80
C PHE A 162 -13.99 -8.63 31.38
N LEU A 163 -13.71 -8.36 30.09
CA LEU A 163 -12.37 -7.93 29.62
C LEU A 163 -12.25 -6.40 29.55
N LYS A 164 -13.18 -5.66 30.17
CA LYS A 164 -13.17 -4.21 30.19
C LYS A 164 -11.97 -3.69 30.97
N GLY A 165 -11.03 -3.08 30.26
CA GLY A 165 -9.87 -2.41 30.80
C GLY A 165 -10.13 -0.94 31.12
N ARG A 166 -9.07 -0.13 31.01
CA ARG A 166 -9.12 1.31 31.25
C ARG A 166 -10.05 2.01 30.26
N PRO A 167 -10.81 3.03 30.70
CA PRO A 167 -11.52 3.92 29.79
C PRO A 167 -10.53 4.64 28.87
N VAL A 168 -10.87 4.72 27.59
CA VAL A 168 -10.13 5.46 26.57
C VAL A 168 -11.10 6.33 25.77
N LYS A 169 -10.61 7.45 25.23
CA LYS A 169 -11.43 8.30 24.35
C LYS A 169 -11.60 7.62 22.99
N GLN A 170 -12.80 7.71 22.44
CA GLN A 170 -13.03 7.35 21.05
C GLN A 170 -12.38 8.41 20.16
N LYS A 171 -11.89 7.98 19.00
CA LYS A 171 -11.30 8.88 18.02
C LYS A 171 -11.84 8.58 16.63
N THR A 172 -11.99 9.63 15.84
CA THR A 172 -12.27 9.57 14.40
C THR A 172 -11.37 10.57 13.68
N LEU A 173 -11.45 10.63 12.34
CA LEU A 173 -10.75 11.64 11.55
C LEU A 173 -11.47 12.99 11.66
N ALA A 174 -10.75 14.12 11.61
CA ALA A 174 -11.40 15.43 11.65
C ALA A 174 -12.09 15.79 10.32
N SER A 175 -11.64 15.19 9.21
CA SER A 175 -12.29 15.27 7.89
C SER A 175 -12.00 14.03 7.05
N SER A 176 -12.77 13.83 5.98
CA SER A 176 -12.53 12.75 5.03
C SER A 176 -11.23 12.94 4.23
N THR A 177 -10.60 11.85 3.81
CA THR A 177 -9.42 11.86 2.90
C THR A 177 -9.52 10.79 1.81
N LEU A 178 -8.91 11.05 0.67
CA LEU A 178 -8.86 10.16 -0.48
C LEU A 178 -7.40 9.99 -0.92
N VAL A 179 -6.97 8.74 -1.03
CA VAL A 179 -5.69 8.38 -1.64
C VAL A 179 -5.92 7.40 -2.78
N TYR A 180 -5.15 7.54 -3.85
CA TYR A 180 -5.13 6.59 -4.95
C TYR A 180 -3.88 5.75 -4.88
N GLY A 181 -4.02 4.45 -5.12
CA GLY A 181 -2.89 3.56 -5.26
C GLY A 181 -3.26 2.29 -5.98
N GLN A 182 -2.48 1.25 -5.77
CA GLN A 182 -2.64 -0.05 -6.39
C GLN A 182 -2.70 -1.13 -5.31
N GLY A 183 -3.55 -2.14 -5.49
CA GLY A 183 -3.54 -3.33 -4.64
C GLY A 183 -2.26 -4.16 -4.85
N LEU A 184 -1.68 -4.69 -3.78
CA LEU A 184 -0.47 -5.52 -3.85
C LEU A 184 -0.71 -6.80 -4.65
N HIS A 185 -1.81 -7.49 -4.36
CA HIS A 185 -2.11 -8.78 -4.93
C HIS A 185 -2.84 -8.67 -6.25
N SER A 186 -3.92 -7.88 -6.30
CA SER A 186 -4.72 -7.76 -7.51
C SER A 186 -4.05 -6.91 -8.59
N GLY A 187 -3.12 -6.02 -8.24
CA GLY A 187 -2.54 -5.06 -9.17
C GLY A 187 -3.55 -4.04 -9.71
N ARG A 188 -4.79 -4.01 -9.20
CA ARG A 188 -5.81 -3.06 -9.67
C ARG A 188 -5.59 -1.71 -9.01
N LYS A 189 -5.78 -0.63 -9.78
CA LYS A 189 -5.88 0.72 -9.21
C LYS A 189 -7.09 0.76 -8.27
N SER A 190 -6.88 1.25 -7.05
CA SER A 190 -7.89 1.34 -5.99
C SER A 190 -7.81 2.74 -5.38
N GLY A 191 -8.95 3.41 -5.30
CA GLY A 191 -9.11 4.61 -4.48
C GLY A 191 -9.51 4.18 -3.08
N LEU A 192 -8.80 4.70 -2.07
CA LEU A 192 -9.11 4.52 -0.67
C LEU A 192 -9.65 5.83 -0.10
N LEU A 193 -10.93 5.83 0.27
CA LEU A 193 -11.57 6.94 0.95
C LEU A 193 -11.76 6.57 2.42
N LEU A 194 -11.28 7.44 3.32
CA LEU A 194 -11.50 7.34 4.75
C LEU A 194 -12.46 8.45 5.18
N GLU A 195 -13.56 8.09 5.84
CA GLU A 195 -14.57 9.05 6.29
C GLU A 195 -14.83 8.89 7.78
N PRO A 196 -14.96 10.01 8.52
CA PRO A 196 -15.26 9.94 9.93
C PRO A 196 -16.66 9.37 10.18
N LEU A 197 -16.76 8.49 11.16
CA LEU A 197 -18.02 7.93 11.63
C LEU A 197 -18.40 8.47 13.00
N ALA A 198 -19.69 8.38 13.34
CA ALA A 198 -20.23 8.77 14.63
C ALA A 198 -19.66 7.89 15.77
N PRO A 199 -19.75 8.33 17.04
CA PRO A 199 -19.31 7.52 18.17
C PRO A 199 -19.99 6.15 18.22
N ASN A 200 -19.26 5.13 18.65
CA ASN A 200 -19.65 3.72 18.75
C ASN A 200 -19.96 3.03 17.41
N SER A 201 -19.55 3.62 16.29
CA SER A 201 -19.71 2.99 14.98
C SER A 201 -18.75 1.82 14.84
N GLY A 202 -17.47 1.99 15.20
CA GLY A 202 -16.41 1.04 14.87
C GLY A 202 -15.75 1.35 13.52
N ILE A 203 -14.91 0.42 13.05
CA ILE A 203 -14.23 0.51 11.76
C ILE A 203 -14.97 -0.38 10.76
N HIS A 204 -15.33 0.19 9.62
CA HIS A 204 -16.15 -0.47 8.60
C HIS A 204 -15.52 -0.35 7.23
N PHE A 205 -15.57 -1.41 6.44
CA PHE A 205 -15.13 -1.41 5.05
C PHE A 205 -16.33 -1.52 4.11
N VAL A 206 -16.30 -0.81 2.99
CA VAL A 206 -17.37 -0.84 1.98
C VAL A 206 -16.78 -0.81 0.57
N GLY A 207 -17.35 -1.61 -0.33
CA GLY A 207 -16.96 -1.63 -1.73
C GLY A 207 -17.53 -0.46 -2.53
N LEU A 208 -17.10 -0.34 -3.78
CA LEU A 208 -17.61 0.70 -4.67
C LEU A 208 -19.04 0.39 -5.13
N GLY A 209 -20.01 1.10 -4.58
CA GLY A 209 -21.43 0.96 -4.93
C GLY A 209 -22.18 -0.05 -4.08
N ASP A 210 -21.52 -0.66 -3.11
CA ASP A 210 -22.16 -1.54 -2.13
C ASP A 210 -23.02 -0.72 -1.16
N LEU A 211 -24.14 -1.31 -0.73
CA LEU A 211 -25.07 -0.73 0.25
C LEU A 211 -24.94 -1.35 1.65
N GLN A 212 -23.96 -2.25 1.82
CA GLN A 212 -23.66 -2.91 3.08
C GLN A 212 -22.18 -2.75 3.38
N ALA A 213 -21.86 -2.36 4.61
CA ALA A 213 -20.48 -2.31 5.07
C ALA A 213 -20.12 -3.57 5.86
N VAL A 214 -18.91 -4.10 5.66
CA VAL A 214 -18.35 -5.18 6.49
C VAL A 214 -17.61 -4.57 7.69
N PRO A 215 -17.94 -4.94 8.93
CA PRO A 215 -17.17 -4.51 10.10
C PRO A 215 -15.76 -5.11 10.08
N ALA A 216 -14.76 -4.31 10.47
CA ALA A 216 -13.39 -4.78 10.68
C ALA A 216 -13.29 -5.58 11.99
N HIS A 217 -13.85 -6.78 11.97
CA HIS A 217 -13.96 -7.65 13.15
C HIS A 217 -13.62 -9.10 12.80
N VAL A 218 -13.08 -9.83 13.77
CA VAL A 218 -12.59 -11.22 13.62
C VAL A 218 -13.66 -12.18 13.06
N GLU A 219 -14.94 -11.92 13.34
CA GLU A 219 -16.07 -12.72 12.86
C GLU A 219 -16.29 -12.62 11.34
N TYR A 220 -15.83 -11.54 10.72
CA TYR A 220 -15.96 -11.31 9.28
C TYR A 220 -14.70 -11.66 8.50
N VAL A 221 -13.67 -12.21 9.16
CA VAL A 221 -12.44 -12.65 8.46
C VAL A 221 -12.74 -13.88 7.62
N GLU A 222 -12.64 -13.73 6.30
CA GLU A 222 -12.88 -14.75 5.29
C GLU A 222 -11.61 -15.55 4.96
N SER A 223 -10.47 -14.86 4.81
CA SER A 223 -9.21 -15.46 4.37
C SER A 223 -8.00 -14.78 4.99
N THR A 224 -6.95 -15.57 5.25
CA THR A 224 -5.66 -15.15 5.81
C THR A 224 -4.47 -15.69 5.02
N GLY A 225 -4.69 -16.15 3.77
CA GLY A 225 -3.69 -16.90 3.02
C GLY A 225 -2.40 -16.14 2.73
N PHE A 226 -2.52 -14.87 2.32
CA PHE A 226 -1.38 -13.98 2.02
C PHE A 226 -1.56 -12.56 2.57
N ALA A 227 -2.76 -12.26 3.05
CA ALA A 227 -3.21 -10.98 3.59
C ALA A 227 -4.49 -11.26 4.38
N THR A 228 -4.87 -10.35 5.26
CA THR A 228 -6.15 -10.44 5.98
C THR A 228 -7.27 -9.88 5.11
N THR A 229 -8.29 -10.70 4.86
CA THR A 229 -9.47 -10.36 4.05
C THR A 229 -10.73 -10.53 4.87
N ILE A 230 -11.57 -9.49 4.89
CA ILE A 230 -12.88 -9.50 5.55
C ILE A 230 -14.01 -9.48 4.51
N LYS A 231 -15.14 -10.12 4.85
CA LYS A 231 -16.30 -10.23 3.96
C LYS A 231 -17.62 -10.23 4.72
N LEU A 232 -18.61 -9.52 4.18
CA LEU A 232 -20.00 -9.62 4.59
C LEU A 232 -20.90 -9.43 3.36
N GLY A 233 -21.74 -10.44 3.09
CA GLY A 233 -22.60 -10.43 1.92
C GLY A 233 -21.79 -10.34 0.62
N GLY A 234 -22.06 -9.30 -0.18
CA GLY A 234 -21.32 -9.00 -1.41
C GLY A 234 -20.05 -8.17 -1.20
N THR A 235 -19.91 -7.54 -0.04
CA THR A 235 -18.82 -6.61 0.29
C THR A 235 -17.60 -7.38 0.79
N GLU A 236 -16.44 -7.06 0.23
CA GLU A 236 -15.16 -7.69 0.59
C GLU A 236 -14.03 -6.64 0.59
N ALA A 237 -13.09 -6.78 1.52
CA ALA A 237 -11.89 -5.96 1.57
C ALA A 237 -10.68 -6.80 2.01
N GLY A 238 -9.65 -6.85 1.17
CA GLY A 238 -8.38 -7.53 1.42
C GLY A 238 -7.22 -6.58 1.72
N THR A 239 -6.16 -7.14 2.31
CA THR A 239 -4.91 -6.45 2.63
C THR A 239 -5.13 -5.28 3.58
N ILE A 240 -6.01 -5.48 4.56
CA ILE A 240 -6.42 -4.43 5.50
C ILE A 240 -5.40 -4.18 6.61
N GLU A 241 -4.49 -5.13 6.85
CA GLU A 241 -3.58 -5.18 7.99
C GLU A 241 -2.71 -3.92 8.15
N HIS A 242 -2.19 -3.34 7.06
CA HIS A 242 -1.31 -2.17 7.15
C HIS A 242 -2.07 -0.90 7.51
N LEU A 243 -3.27 -0.72 6.96
CA LEU A 243 -4.17 0.36 7.34
C LEU A 243 -4.65 0.17 8.77
N MET A 244 -5.09 -1.03 9.14
CA MET A 244 -5.52 -1.35 10.50
C MET A 244 -4.41 -1.13 11.53
N SER A 245 -3.15 -1.40 11.17
CA SER A 245 -1.99 -1.13 12.02
C SER A 245 -1.83 0.35 12.33
N ALA A 246 -1.96 1.21 11.31
CA ALA A 246 -1.94 2.66 11.51
C ALA A 246 -3.14 3.13 12.35
N LEU A 247 -4.35 2.68 12.02
CA LEU A 247 -5.57 3.04 12.76
C LEU A 247 -5.46 2.64 14.25
N HIS A 248 -4.89 1.46 14.55
CA HIS A 248 -4.64 1.02 15.92
C HIS A 248 -3.63 1.93 16.63
N ALA A 249 -2.51 2.25 15.98
CA ALA A 249 -1.46 3.09 16.57
C ALA A 249 -1.96 4.50 16.93
N TYR A 250 -2.83 5.10 16.11
CA TYR A 250 -3.46 6.40 16.43
C TYR A 250 -4.68 6.27 17.38
N GLY A 251 -5.17 5.05 17.61
CA GLY A 251 -6.36 4.76 18.40
C GLY A 251 -7.67 5.16 17.72
N ILE A 252 -7.70 5.19 16.38
CA ILE A 252 -8.92 5.48 15.61
C ILE A 252 -9.94 4.40 15.88
N SER A 253 -11.09 4.79 16.42
CA SER A 253 -12.17 3.89 16.84
C SER A 253 -13.30 3.85 15.82
N ASN A 254 -13.57 4.97 15.15
CA ASN A 254 -14.74 5.14 14.28
C ASN A 254 -14.30 5.69 12.91
N VAL A 255 -14.33 4.88 11.85
CA VAL A 255 -14.02 5.32 10.49
C VAL A 255 -14.64 4.38 9.46
N LEU A 256 -15.17 4.94 8.38
CA LEU A 256 -15.60 4.20 7.21
C LEU A 256 -14.45 4.18 6.20
N VAL A 257 -14.13 3.00 5.70
CA VAL A 257 -13.08 2.73 4.75
C VAL A 257 -13.70 2.25 3.45
N LYS A 258 -13.65 3.05 2.41
CA LYS A 258 -14.15 2.67 1.09
C LYS A 258 -12.98 2.33 0.18
N CYS A 259 -12.98 1.11 -0.36
CA CYS A 259 -11.94 0.62 -1.27
C CYS A 259 -12.52 -0.32 -2.33
N ASN A 260 -11.75 -0.60 -3.38
CA ASN A 260 -12.18 -1.50 -4.45
C ASN A 260 -11.68 -2.94 -4.22
N GLY A 261 -12.24 -3.61 -3.21
CA GLY A 261 -11.92 -5.00 -2.86
C GLY A 261 -10.56 -5.23 -2.20
N GLU A 262 -9.60 -4.33 -2.40
CA GLU A 262 -8.27 -4.39 -1.79
C GLU A 262 -7.84 -2.97 -1.38
N VAL A 263 -7.27 -2.85 -0.18
CA VAL A 263 -6.64 -1.61 0.29
C VAL A 263 -5.35 -1.38 -0.53
N PRO A 264 -5.10 -0.16 -1.03
CA PRO A 264 -3.86 0.14 -1.75
C PRO A 264 -2.62 -0.13 -0.89
N VAL A 265 -1.59 -0.74 -1.49
CA VAL A 265 -0.36 -1.09 -0.78
C VAL A 265 0.54 0.12 -0.48
N LEU A 266 0.38 1.21 -1.24
CA LEU A 266 1.21 2.41 -1.15
C LEU A 266 2.70 2.07 -1.25
N ASP A 267 3.53 2.43 -0.26
CA ASP A 267 4.94 2.04 -0.19
C ASP A 267 5.20 0.70 0.52
N GLY A 268 4.16 -0.11 0.75
CA GLY A 268 4.27 -1.42 1.39
C GLY A 268 4.36 -1.39 2.90
N SER A 269 4.28 -0.22 3.52
CA SER A 269 4.29 -0.06 4.96
C SER A 269 3.11 0.79 5.42
N SER A 270 3.00 1.03 6.73
CA SER A 270 1.94 1.88 7.30
C SER A 270 2.27 3.38 7.28
N ARG A 271 3.42 3.77 6.75
CA ARG A 271 3.96 5.13 6.88
C ARG A 271 3.07 6.15 6.17
N GLU A 272 2.65 5.87 4.95
CA GLU A 272 1.78 6.78 4.21
C GLU A 272 0.38 6.88 4.84
N PHE A 273 -0.14 5.79 5.45
CA PHE A 273 -1.37 5.86 6.24
C PHE A 273 -1.21 6.75 7.46
N CYS A 274 -0.06 6.73 8.14
CA CYS A 274 0.23 7.66 9.22
C CYS A 274 0.16 9.12 8.74
N THR A 275 0.83 9.43 7.62
CA THR A 275 0.80 10.77 7.02
C THR A 275 -0.63 11.20 6.68
N LEU A 276 -1.42 10.33 6.07
CA LEU A 276 -2.82 10.63 5.75
C LEU A 276 -3.66 10.97 6.98
N ILE A 277 -3.50 10.22 8.08
CA ILE A 277 -4.21 10.46 9.35
C ILE A 277 -3.78 11.80 9.98
N GLU A 278 -2.49 12.13 9.92
CA GLU A 278 -1.95 13.38 10.46
C GLU A 278 -2.39 14.60 9.67
N ASP A 279 -2.38 14.51 8.34
CA ASP A 279 -2.74 15.61 7.45
C ASP A 279 -4.21 16.02 7.60
N VAL A 280 -5.12 15.05 7.80
CA VAL A 280 -6.53 15.37 8.09
C VAL A 280 -6.80 15.71 9.54
N GLY A 281 -5.96 15.24 10.46
CA GLY A 281 -6.15 15.41 11.89
C GLY A 281 -7.18 14.44 12.50
N ILE A 282 -7.20 14.43 13.82
CA ILE A 282 -8.00 13.50 14.63
C ILE A 282 -8.98 14.28 15.51
N GLU A 283 -10.20 13.79 15.60
CA GLU A 283 -11.23 14.31 16.50
C GLU A 283 -11.53 13.30 17.61
N GLU A 284 -11.47 13.75 18.87
CA GLU A 284 -11.94 12.97 20.01
C GLU A 284 -13.46 13.02 20.14
N GLN A 285 -14.05 11.86 20.38
CA GLN A 285 -15.49 11.69 20.47
C GLN A 285 -15.92 11.31 21.89
N ALA A 286 -17.07 11.83 22.31
CA ALA A 286 -17.68 11.46 23.57
C ALA A 286 -18.38 10.09 23.47
N GLY A 287 -18.36 9.33 24.56
CA GLY A 287 -19.00 8.01 24.64
C GLY A 287 -18.19 7.07 25.53
N ASP A 288 -18.84 6.00 25.98
CA ASP A 288 -18.18 4.96 26.79
C ASP A 288 -17.34 4.07 25.88
N TRP A 289 -16.01 4.11 26.08
CA TRP A 289 -15.07 3.30 25.31
C TRP A 289 -13.91 2.86 26.21
N PHE A 290 -13.40 1.67 25.96
CA PHE A 290 -12.42 1.02 26.82
C PHE A 290 -11.48 0.13 25.99
N GLU A 291 -10.30 -0.13 26.54
CA GLU A 291 -9.35 -1.14 26.05
C GLU A 291 -9.78 -2.55 26.52
N ILE A 292 -9.40 -3.58 25.77
CA ILE A 292 -9.52 -4.98 26.17
C ILE A 292 -8.33 -5.32 27.06
N ALA A 293 -8.58 -5.60 28.35
CA ALA A 293 -7.54 -6.03 29.28
C ALA A 293 -7.46 -7.55 29.31
N ILE A 294 -6.34 -8.10 28.85
CA ILE A 294 -6.08 -9.55 28.89
C ILE A 294 -5.95 -10.01 30.35
N ASP A 295 -6.74 -11.02 30.71
CA ASP A 295 -6.95 -11.48 32.08
C ASP A 295 -6.20 -12.79 32.41
N LYS A 296 -5.96 -13.61 31.39
CA LYS A 296 -5.21 -14.87 31.45
C LYS A 296 -4.38 -15.06 30.19
N VAL A 297 -3.62 -16.15 30.14
CA VAL A 297 -2.85 -16.52 28.95
C VAL A 297 -3.78 -17.18 27.93
N TYR A 298 -3.74 -16.69 26.69
CA TYR A 298 -4.32 -17.37 25.52
C TYR A 298 -3.17 -17.74 24.58
N GLN A 299 -3.19 -18.96 24.05
CA GLN A 299 -2.13 -19.46 23.18
C GLN A 299 -2.69 -20.30 22.04
N VAL A 300 -2.07 -20.16 20.87
CA VAL A 300 -2.24 -20.99 19.68
C VAL A 300 -0.86 -21.52 19.27
N GLY A 301 -0.80 -22.79 18.89
CA GLY A 301 0.46 -23.46 18.56
C GLY A 301 1.31 -23.85 19.77
N GLU A 302 2.38 -24.60 19.51
CA GLU A 302 3.34 -25.13 20.48
C GLU A 302 4.73 -25.26 19.81
N GLY A 303 5.80 -25.35 20.61
CA GLY A 303 7.15 -25.57 20.08
C GLY A 303 7.76 -24.32 19.43
N GLU A 304 8.23 -24.41 18.19
CA GLU A 304 8.88 -23.29 17.48
C GLU A 304 7.89 -22.32 16.80
N GLU A 305 6.66 -22.77 16.53
CA GLU A 305 5.60 -22.01 15.86
C GLU A 305 4.43 -21.82 16.83
N PHE A 306 4.33 -20.61 17.41
CA PHE A 306 3.28 -20.29 18.36
C PHE A 306 3.04 -18.79 18.45
N ILE A 307 1.81 -18.42 18.83
CA ILE A 307 1.48 -17.09 19.32
C ILE A 307 0.75 -17.21 20.65
N LYS A 308 1.16 -16.40 21.62
CA LYS A 308 0.46 -16.24 22.90
C LYS A 308 0.25 -14.79 23.26
N ILE A 309 -0.78 -14.50 24.02
CA ILE A 309 -0.98 -13.24 24.71
C ILE A 309 -1.18 -13.48 26.20
N GLU A 310 -0.53 -12.67 27.03
CA GLU A 310 -0.59 -12.75 28.50
C GLU A 310 -0.87 -11.38 29.13
N PRO A 311 -1.41 -11.34 30.37
CA PRO A 311 -1.70 -10.08 31.06
C PRO A 311 -0.46 -9.19 31.18
N ALA A 312 -0.60 -7.91 30.83
CA ALA A 312 0.44 -6.89 30.97
C ALA A 312 -0.20 -5.51 31.19
N ASP A 313 0.58 -4.50 31.57
CA ASP A 313 0.07 -3.13 31.78
C ASP A 313 0.09 -2.23 30.54
N GLU A 314 0.71 -2.71 29.47
CA GLU A 314 0.87 -2.05 28.18
C GLU A 314 0.58 -3.04 27.04
N PHE A 315 0.46 -2.55 25.80
CA PHE A 315 0.41 -3.40 24.63
C PHE A 315 1.83 -3.65 24.11
N ILE A 316 2.30 -4.88 24.24
CA ILE A 316 3.68 -5.27 23.91
C ILE A 316 3.63 -6.40 22.90
N ILE A 317 4.45 -6.34 21.85
CA ILE A 317 4.63 -7.45 20.91
C ILE A 317 6.12 -7.81 20.86
N GLU A 318 6.42 -9.02 21.28
CA GLU A 318 7.69 -9.68 21.05
C GLU A 318 7.53 -10.66 19.90
N TYR A 319 8.28 -10.46 18.82
CA TYR A 319 8.20 -11.28 17.62
C TYR A 319 9.54 -11.88 17.28
N ARG A 320 9.56 -13.19 17.07
CA ARG A 320 10.68 -13.92 16.49
C ARG A 320 10.29 -14.47 15.12
N LEU A 321 11.12 -14.22 14.12
CA LEU A 321 11.04 -14.88 12.83
C LEU A 321 12.37 -15.59 12.53
N LYS A 322 12.29 -16.57 11.64
CA LYS A 322 13.41 -17.39 11.17
C LYS A 322 13.13 -17.81 9.75
N TYR A 323 13.69 -17.07 8.81
CA TYR A 323 13.69 -17.40 7.40
C TYR A 323 15.07 -17.90 6.98
N PRO A 324 15.21 -18.55 5.82
CA PRO A 324 16.51 -18.77 5.21
C PRO A 324 17.30 -17.45 5.07
N GLU A 325 18.63 -17.56 5.02
CA GLU A 325 19.47 -16.44 4.57
C GLU A 325 18.93 -15.92 3.22
N PRO A 326 18.92 -14.60 3.01
CA PRO A 326 19.62 -13.54 3.78
C PRO A 326 18.79 -12.91 4.92
N VAL A 327 17.53 -13.31 5.13
CA VAL A 327 16.70 -12.71 6.20
C VAL A 327 17.13 -13.24 7.56
N GLY A 328 17.43 -14.53 7.62
CA GLY A 328 17.93 -15.20 8.81
C GLY A 328 16.94 -15.20 9.98
N GLU A 329 17.49 -15.35 11.18
CA GLU A 329 16.73 -15.31 12.43
C GLU A 329 16.77 -13.90 13.03
N GLN A 330 15.61 -13.34 13.32
CA GLN A 330 15.45 -11.99 13.85
C GLN A 330 14.49 -12.02 15.03
N THR A 331 14.74 -11.21 16.04
CA THR A 331 13.83 -11.00 17.17
C THR A 331 13.73 -9.50 17.43
N PHE A 332 12.51 -9.03 17.67
CA PHE A 332 12.27 -7.64 18.02
C PHE A 332 11.12 -7.54 19.03
N THR A 333 11.24 -6.60 19.96
CA THR A 333 10.20 -6.31 20.95
C THR A 333 9.80 -4.86 20.79
N PHE A 334 8.51 -4.61 20.68
CA PHE A 334 7.95 -3.28 20.55
C PHE A 334 6.79 -3.09 21.52
N THR A 335 6.74 -1.93 22.18
CA THR A 335 5.62 -1.53 23.03
C THR A 335 4.87 -0.40 22.32
N LEU A 336 3.60 -0.63 22.00
CA LEU A 336 2.74 0.39 21.39
C LEU A 336 2.17 1.30 22.50
N GLY A 337 2.90 2.37 22.83
CA GLY A 337 2.47 3.38 23.81
C GLY A 337 2.68 4.82 23.36
N ASP A 338 3.56 5.04 22.38
CA ASP A 338 3.88 6.37 21.81
C ASP A 338 3.80 6.30 20.29
N ILE A 339 3.04 7.23 19.70
CA ILE A 339 2.86 7.32 18.25
C ILE A 339 4.17 7.67 17.53
N GLU A 340 5.03 8.48 18.15
CA GLU A 340 6.31 8.86 17.53
C GLU A 340 7.29 7.68 17.50
N LEU A 341 7.23 6.80 18.50
CA LEU A 341 7.95 5.52 18.46
C LEU A 341 7.39 4.61 17.36
N TYR A 342 6.07 4.47 17.24
CA TYR A 342 5.48 3.68 16.14
C TYR A 342 5.92 4.20 14.76
N LYS A 343 5.90 5.52 14.55
CA LYS A 343 6.29 6.15 13.28
C LYS A 343 7.76 6.00 12.94
N SER A 344 8.64 5.98 13.94
CA SER A 344 10.08 5.86 13.72
C SER A 344 10.56 4.41 13.66
N GLU A 345 9.88 3.49 14.34
CA GLU A 345 10.34 2.12 14.55
C GLU A 345 9.56 1.05 13.78
N ILE A 346 8.28 1.26 13.51
CA ILE A 346 7.40 0.21 12.96
C ILE A 346 6.77 0.63 11.65
N SER A 347 6.09 1.78 11.60
CA SER A 347 5.34 2.20 10.42
C SER A 347 6.13 2.25 9.11
N PRO A 348 7.46 2.50 9.08
CA PRO A 348 8.23 2.48 7.85
C PRO A 348 8.59 1.07 7.34
N ALA A 349 8.38 0.01 8.13
CA ALA A 349 8.83 -1.34 7.77
C ALA A 349 7.95 -1.94 6.66
N ARG A 350 8.54 -2.15 5.48
CA ARG A 350 7.80 -2.62 4.30
C ARG A 350 7.55 -4.11 4.31
N THR A 351 6.48 -4.51 3.64
CA THR A 351 6.20 -5.90 3.32
C THR A 351 7.30 -6.51 2.47
N PHE A 352 7.44 -7.83 2.54
CA PHE A 352 8.57 -8.52 1.94
C PHE A 352 8.22 -9.92 1.43
N GLY A 353 9.09 -10.44 0.59
CA GLY A 353 9.00 -11.81 0.10
C GLY A 353 10.25 -12.21 -0.66
N PHE A 354 10.22 -13.40 -1.26
CA PHE A 354 11.39 -14.01 -1.87
C PHE A 354 11.23 -14.20 -3.37
N VAL A 355 12.33 -14.01 -4.12
CA VAL A 355 12.36 -14.18 -5.58
C VAL A 355 11.84 -15.56 -6.02
N LYS A 356 12.19 -16.60 -5.26
CA LYS A 356 11.77 -17.98 -5.52
C LYS A 356 10.25 -18.17 -5.47
N ASP A 357 9.53 -17.34 -4.72
CA ASP A 357 8.10 -17.50 -4.45
C ASP A 357 7.23 -16.67 -5.41
N ILE A 358 7.78 -15.61 -6.02
CA ILE A 358 7.07 -14.71 -6.94
C ILE A 358 6.40 -15.49 -8.07
N GLY A 359 7.12 -16.41 -8.71
CA GLY A 359 6.61 -17.14 -9.88
C GLY A 359 5.39 -18.02 -9.55
N GLN A 360 5.28 -18.50 -8.31
CA GLN A 360 4.11 -19.24 -7.85
C GLN A 360 2.96 -18.30 -7.51
N LEU A 361 3.23 -17.21 -6.79
CA LEU A 361 2.22 -16.20 -6.44
C LEU A 361 1.54 -15.62 -7.68
N GLN A 362 2.31 -15.28 -8.71
CA GLN A 362 1.77 -14.76 -9.98
C GLN A 362 0.89 -15.76 -10.71
N LYS A 363 1.24 -17.06 -10.68
CA LYS A 363 0.39 -18.12 -11.25
C LYS A 363 -0.95 -18.27 -10.52
N MET A 364 -0.99 -17.87 -9.25
CA MET A 364 -2.21 -17.81 -8.44
C MET A 364 -2.96 -16.47 -8.61
N GLY A 365 -2.48 -15.57 -9.47
CA GLY A 365 -3.06 -14.24 -9.65
C GLY A 365 -2.73 -13.26 -8.53
N LEU A 366 -1.68 -13.50 -7.75
CA LEU A 366 -1.25 -12.67 -6.63
C LEU A 366 0.06 -11.93 -6.95
N ALA A 367 0.43 -10.96 -6.11
CA ALA A 367 1.63 -10.15 -6.22
C ALA A 367 1.78 -9.42 -7.58
N GLN A 368 0.66 -9.02 -8.19
CA GLN A 368 0.65 -8.31 -9.47
C GLN A 368 1.03 -6.82 -9.33
N GLY A 369 0.76 -6.22 -8.17
CA GLY A 369 1.07 -4.83 -7.83
C GLY A 369 2.43 -4.62 -7.15
N GLY A 370 3.21 -5.68 -6.93
CA GLY A 370 4.53 -5.57 -6.30
C GLY A 370 5.51 -4.77 -7.17
N ARG A 371 6.17 -3.79 -6.55
CA ARG A 371 7.17 -2.88 -7.12
C ARG A 371 8.31 -2.69 -6.10
N PHE A 372 9.49 -2.26 -6.53
CA PHE A 372 10.64 -2.13 -5.62
C PHE A 372 10.50 -1.00 -4.59
N ASP A 373 9.65 -0.01 -4.86
CA ASP A 373 9.32 1.06 -3.92
C ASP A 373 8.31 0.63 -2.86
N ASN A 374 7.48 -0.39 -3.15
CA ASN A 374 6.42 -0.88 -2.27
C ASN A 374 6.61 -2.28 -1.65
N PHE A 375 7.74 -2.93 -1.92
CA PHE A 375 7.97 -4.31 -1.51
C PHE A 375 9.46 -4.62 -1.39
N VAL A 376 9.88 -5.23 -0.28
CA VAL A 376 11.26 -5.72 -0.11
C VAL A 376 11.40 -7.12 -0.69
N LEU A 377 12.24 -7.26 -1.71
CA LEU A 377 12.43 -8.53 -2.40
C LEU A 377 13.78 -9.16 -2.04
N TYR A 378 13.76 -10.29 -1.34
CA TYR A 378 14.96 -11.04 -0.98
C TYR A 378 15.32 -12.08 -2.06
N GLY A 379 16.54 -11.97 -2.58
CA GLY A 379 17.20 -12.98 -3.42
C GLY A 379 18.14 -13.88 -2.62
N GLU A 380 19.02 -14.61 -3.31
CA GLU A 380 19.97 -15.52 -2.66
C GLU A 380 21.07 -14.79 -1.88
N GLU A 381 21.52 -13.63 -2.36
CA GLU A 381 22.65 -12.88 -1.80
C GLU A 381 22.25 -11.72 -0.87
N GLY A 382 20.96 -11.41 -0.77
CA GLY A 382 20.50 -10.21 -0.05
C GLY A 382 19.15 -9.69 -0.52
N ALA A 383 18.75 -8.55 0.03
CA ALA A 383 17.66 -7.74 -0.51
C ALA A 383 18.08 -7.17 -1.88
N LEU A 384 17.16 -7.17 -2.85
CA LEU A 384 17.39 -6.63 -4.19
C LEU A 384 17.10 -5.12 -4.29
N ASN A 385 16.39 -4.55 -3.31
CA ASN A 385 16.12 -3.12 -3.22
C ASN A 385 17.42 -2.34 -2.92
N ASP A 386 17.51 -1.09 -3.37
CA ASP A 386 18.68 -0.22 -3.18
C ASP A 386 19.14 -0.14 -1.70
N SER A 387 18.18 -0.14 -0.78
CA SER A 387 18.45 -0.26 0.65
C SER A 387 17.22 -0.75 1.43
N LEU A 388 17.50 -1.39 2.57
CA LEU A 388 16.50 -1.61 3.62
C LEU A 388 16.35 -0.34 4.46
N ARG A 389 15.14 -0.07 4.93
CA ARG A 389 14.86 1.02 5.88
C ARG A 389 15.36 0.67 7.28
N PHE A 390 15.39 -0.63 7.61
CA PHE A 390 15.98 -1.18 8.83
C PHE A 390 16.78 -2.44 8.52
N SER A 391 17.86 -2.70 9.24
CA SER A 391 18.59 -3.97 9.10
C SER A 391 17.71 -5.19 9.46
N ASN A 392 16.72 -4.99 10.33
CA ASN A 392 15.73 -5.97 10.75
C ASN A 392 14.30 -5.61 10.27
N GLU A 393 14.18 -5.08 9.04
CA GLU A 393 12.89 -4.61 8.47
C GLU A 393 11.82 -5.71 8.45
N ALA A 394 12.20 -6.96 8.16
CA ALA A 394 11.27 -8.10 8.10
C ALA A 394 10.53 -8.35 9.43
N VAL A 395 11.24 -8.38 10.56
CA VAL A 395 10.59 -8.63 11.88
C VAL A 395 9.76 -7.44 12.34
N ARG A 396 10.19 -6.21 12.01
CA ARG A 396 9.39 -5.00 12.27
C ARG A 396 8.10 -5.00 11.46
N HIS A 397 8.14 -5.49 10.22
CA HIS A 397 6.93 -5.65 9.41
C HIS A 397 5.99 -6.72 9.97
N LYS A 398 6.50 -7.86 10.45
CA LYS A 398 5.64 -8.86 11.11
C LYS A 398 4.97 -8.32 12.38
N ILE A 399 5.63 -7.41 13.10
CA ILE A 399 5.01 -6.68 14.22
C ILE A 399 3.95 -5.70 13.71
N LEU A 400 4.21 -4.96 12.61
CA LEU A 400 3.23 -4.09 11.97
C LEU A 400 1.96 -4.87 11.60
N ASP A 401 2.10 -6.02 10.93
CA ASP A 401 0.98 -6.93 10.60
C ASP A 401 0.21 -7.33 11.85
N ALA A 402 0.91 -7.78 12.90
CA ALA A 402 0.29 -8.22 14.14
C ALA A 402 -0.47 -7.09 14.85
N ILE A 403 0.05 -5.86 14.86
CA ILE A 403 -0.66 -4.70 15.40
C ILE A 403 -1.99 -4.48 14.65
N GLY A 404 -1.98 -4.63 13.33
CA GLY A 404 -3.18 -4.48 12.49
C GLY A 404 -4.19 -5.60 12.68
N ASP A 405 -3.76 -6.85 12.59
CA ASP A 405 -4.63 -8.03 12.74
C ASP A 405 -5.27 -8.05 14.12
N LEU A 406 -4.50 -7.79 15.18
CA LEU A 406 -5.00 -7.84 16.56
C LEU A 406 -6.06 -6.76 16.84
N TYR A 407 -6.08 -5.68 16.05
CA TYR A 407 -7.10 -4.64 16.16
C TYR A 407 -8.49 -5.09 15.66
N LEU A 408 -8.58 -6.26 15.00
CA LEU A 408 -9.85 -6.88 14.61
C LEU A 408 -10.65 -7.47 15.78
N LEU A 409 -10.19 -7.33 17.03
CA LEU A 409 -11.08 -7.41 18.20
C LEU A 409 -11.94 -6.14 18.38
N GLY A 410 -11.73 -5.11 17.56
CA GLY A 410 -12.54 -3.89 17.51
C GLY A 410 -12.23 -2.85 18.59
N ARG A 411 -11.24 -3.09 19.46
CA ARG A 411 -10.80 -2.19 20.54
C ARG A 411 -9.29 -2.33 20.79
N PRO A 412 -8.62 -1.30 21.34
CA PRO A 412 -7.22 -1.40 21.76
C PRO A 412 -7.04 -2.51 22.79
N ILE A 413 -5.91 -3.22 22.76
CA ILE A 413 -5.63 -4.34 23.68
C ILE A 413 -4.55 -3.92 24.68
N ARG A 414 -4.68 -4.37 25.92
CA ARG A 414 -3.65 -4.31 26.96
C ARG A 414 -3.22 -5.73 27.32
N GLY A 415 -1.97 -6.08 27.00
CA GLY A 415 -1.42 -7.42 27.11
C GLY A 415 -0.09 -7.57 26.36
N LYS A 416 0.71 -8.57 26.72
CA LYS A 416 1.96 -8.91 26.03
C LYS A 416 1.74 -10.07 25.08
N VAL A 417 1.94 -9.82 23.80
CA VAL A 417 2.01 -10.83 22.74
C VAL A 417 3.44 -11.35 22.63
N THR A 418 3.60 -12.66 22.58
CA THR A 418 4.85 -13.32 22.18
C THR A 418 4.54 -14.25 21.00
N ALA A 419 5.15 -13.95 19.87
CA ALA A 419 4.95 -14.66 18.61
C ALA A 419 6.28 -15.22 18.09
N SER A 420 6.28 -16.47 17.64
CA SER A 420 7.41 -17.10 16.97
C SER A 420 6.89 -17.76 15.70
N MET A 421 7.45 -17.36 14.57
CA MET A 421 7.19 -17.99 13.26
C MET A 421 5.73 -18.00 12.79
N THR A 422 4.92 -17.07 13.26
CA THR A 422 3.49 -17.01 12.92
C THR A 422 3.18 -16.13 11.70
N GLY A 423 1.91 -16.07 11.31
CA GLY A 423 1.36 -15.15 10.31
C GLY A 423 -0.08 -14.73 10.63
N HIS A 424 -0.78 -14.21 9.62
CA HIS A 424 -2.17 -13.73 9.78
C HIS A 424 -3.11 -14.83 10.31
N SER A 425 -2.98 -16.06 9.82
CA SER A 425 -3.80 -17.19 10.27
C SER A 425 -3.72 -17.42 11.78
N ASP A 426 -2.51 -17.42 12.36
CA ASP A 426 -2.31 -17.63 13.79
C ASP A 426 -2.81 -16.43 14.60
N ASN A 427 -2.58 -15.20 14.11
CA ASN A 427 -3.09 -13.98 14.74
C ASN A 427 -4.62 -14.03 14.86
N ILE A 428 -5.30 -14.40 13.77
CA ILE A 428 -6.76 -14.53 13.73
C ILE A 428 -7.25 -15.71 14.57
N GLU A 429 -6.54 -16.84 14.60
CA GLU A 429 -6.89 -17.96 15.47
C GLU A 429 -6.78 -17.57 16.96
N LEU A 430 -5.76 -16.79 17.33
CA LEU A 430 -5.64 -16.22 18.67
C LEU A 430 -6.81 -15.30 18.99
N LEU A 431 -7.19 -14.41 18.06
CA LEU A 431 -8.35 -13.55 18.24
C LEU A 431 -9.65 -14.33 18.40
N LYS A 432 -9.86 -15.36 17.59
CA LYS A 432 -11.03 -16.26 17.71
C LYS A 432 -11.03 -16.97 19.06
N LYS A 433 -9.86 -17.38 19.57
CA LYS A 433 -9.73 -17.99 20.89
C LYS A 433 -10.10 -17.01 22.01
N ILE A 434 -9.59 -15.78 21.95
CA ILE A 434 -9.94 -14.72 22.90
C ILE A 434 -11.44 -14.41 22.79
N TRP A 435 -11.98 -14.23 21.59
CA TRP A 435 -13.40 -13.93 21.38
C TRP A 435 -14.30 -15.04 21.93
N ASN A 436 -14.08 -16.28 21.49
CA ASN A 436 -14.98 -17.40 21.79
C ASN A 436 -14.95 -17.87 23.25
N GLU A 437 -13.80 -17.83 23.92
CA GLU A 437 -13.72 -18.20 25.35
C GLU A 437 -14.40 -17.19 26.28
N ASN A 438 -14.82 -16.06 25.72
CA ASN A 438 -15.36 -14.90 26.39
C ASN A 438 -16.77 -14.58 25.85
N LEU A 439 -17.34 -15.44 25.00
CA LEU A 439 -18.70 -15.26 24.48
C LEU A 439 -19.80 -15.68 25.47
N PHE A 440 -19.65 -15.55 26.80
CA PHE A 440 -20.73 -15.87 27.76
C PHE A 440 -20.68 -15.06 29.05
#